data_AF-H9W3C8-F1
#
_entry.id   AF-H9W3C8-F1
#
_cell.length_a   1.000
_cell.length_b   1.000
_cell.length_c   1.000
_cell.angle_alpha   90.00
_cell.angle_beta   90.00
_cell.angle_gamma   90.00
#
_symmetry.space_group_name_H-M   'P 1'
#
loop_
_entity.id
_entity.type
_entity.pdbx_description
1 polymer ?
#
loop_
_entity_poly.entity_id
_entity_poly.type
_entity_poly.pdbx_seq_one_letter_code
_entity_poly.pdbx_strand_id
1 'polypeptide(L)' 'KINAGIYLLNPSVLNMIELRPTSIEKEVFPKIATKKQLYSMILPGFWMDIGQPKDYISGLRLYLDSL' A
#
# COMPACT_ATOMS: atom_id res chain seq x y z
N LYS A 1 2.26 1.71 12.61
CA LYS A 1 1.64 0.99 11.47
C LYS A 1 1.74 1.88 10.25
N ILE A 2 2.14 1.32 9.12
CA ILE A 2 2.33 2.06 7.86
C ILE A 2 1.41 1.49 6.79
N ASN A 3 1.14 2.26 5.74
CA ASN A 3 0.51 1.73 4.53
C ASN A 3 1.59 1.06 3.67
N ALA A 4 1.48 -0.26 3.46
CA ALA A 4 2.45 -1.06 2.73
C ALA A 4 2.27 -1.02 1.19
N GLY A 5 1.27 -0.30 0.68
CA GLY A 5 0.99 -0.22 -0.75
C GLY A 5 0.35 -1.48 -1.34
N ILE A 6 -0.07 -2.44 -0.49
CA ILE A 6 -0.73 -3.67 -0.91
C ILE A 6 -2.21 -3.54 -0.57
N TYR A 7 -3.06 -3.57 -1.60
CA TYR A 7 -4.50 -3.33 -1.47
C TYR A 7 -5.32 -4.49 -2.02
N LEU A 8 -6.30 -4.95 -1.24
CA LEU A 8 -7.37 -5.83 -1.70
C LEU A 8 -8.63 -4.98 -1.88
N LEU A 9 -9.01 -4.71 -3.12
CA LEU A 9 -10.07 -3.77 -3.45
C LEU A 9 -11.18 -4.48 -4.25
N ASN A 10 -12.43 -4.10 -3.99
CA ASN A 10 -13.53 -4.46 -4.88
C ASN A 10 -13.34 -3.77 -6.24
N PRO A 11 -13.64 -4.42 -7.38
CA PRO A 11 -13.48 -3.80 -8.70
C PRO A 11 -14.22 -2.47 -8.87
N SER A 12 -15.33 -2.28 -8.14
CA SER A 12 -16.10 -1.02 -8.13
C SER A 12 -15.30 0.21 -7.68
N VAL A 13 -14.18 0.02 -6.97
CA VAL A 13 -13.26 1.12 -6.59
C VAL A 13 -12.63 1.77 -7.84
N LEU A 14 -12.46 1.02 -8.93
CA LEU A 14 -11.92 1.57 -10.19
C LEU A 14 -12.82 2.67 -10.77
N ASN A 15 -14.14 2.60 -10.55
CA ASN A 15 -15.09 3.63 -10.98
C ASN A 15 -14.90 4.98 -10.25
N MET A 16 -14.11 4.99 -9.17
CA MET A 16 -13.80 6.20 -8.40
C MET A 16 -12.52 6.89 -8.89
N ILE A 17 -11.78 6.28 -9.83
CA ILE A 17 -10.52 6.79 -10.37
C ILE A 17 -10.84 7.64 -11.59
N GLU A 18 -10.42 8.90 -11.57
CA GLU A 18 -10.61 9.81 -12.70
C GLU A 18 -9.56 9.54 -13.79
N LEU A 19 -9.88 9.85 -15.05
CA LEU A 19 -8.98 9.70 -16.20
C LEU A 19 -7.92 10.83 -16.25
N ARG A 20 -7.22 11.00 -15.14
CA ARG A 20 -6.10 11.93 -14.92
C ARG A 20 -5.17 11.34 -13.86
N PRO A 21 -3.95 11.88 -13.68
CA PRO A 21 -3.15 11.54 -12.52
C PRO A 21 -3.97 11.68 -11.23
N THR A 22 -4.13 10.55 -10.53
CA THR A 22 -4.98 10.41 -9.34
C THR A 22 -4.20 9.65 -8.29
N SER A 23 -4.08 10.21 -7.09
CA SER A 23 -3.54 9.46 -5.94
C SER A 23 -4.68 8.74 -5.24
N ILE A 24 -4.62 7.42 -5.23
CA ILE A 24 -5.63 6.60 -4.56
C ILE A 24 -5.66 6.91 -3.05
N GLU A 25 -4.50 7.17 -2.45
CA GLU A 25 -4.35 7.48 -1.02
C GLU A 25 -4.97 8.82 -0.64
N LYS A 26 -4.85 9.83 -1.51
CA LYS A 26 -5.33 11.19 -1.22
C LYS A 26 -6.77 11.42 -1.68
N GLU A 27 -7.21 10.75 -2.74
CA GLU A 27 -8.46 11.09 -3.43
C GLU A 27 -9.53 10.00 -3.36
N VAL A 28 -9.14 8.73 -3.20
CA VAL A 28 -10.06 7.59 -3.21
C VAL A 28 -10.28 7.03 -1.80
N PHE A 29 -9.21 6.71 -1.07
CA PHE A 29 -9.31 6.12 0.27
C PHE A 29 -10.07 6.99 1.29
N PRO A 30 -9.92 8.33 1.32
CA PRO A 30 -10.74 9.15 2.22
C PRO A 30 -12.24 9.00 1.95
N LYS A 31 -12.66 8.87 0.67
CA LYS A 31 -14.06 8.66 0.29
C LYS A 31 -14.58 7.30 0.78
N ILE A 32 -13.75 6.25 0.71
CA ILE A 32 -14.09 4.90 1.21
C ILE A 32 -14.12 4.88 2.75
N ALA A 33 -13.19 5.57 3.39
CA ALA A 33 -13.11 5.69 4.85
C ALA A 33 -14.34 6.40 5.44
N THR A 34 -14.80 7.49 4.82
CA THR A 34 -16.04 8.18 5.22
C THR A 34 -17.27 7.28 5.18
N LYS A 35 -17.28 6.30 4.25
CA LYS A 35 -18.33 5.27 4.15
C LYS A 35 -18.14 4.11 5.14
N LYS A 36 -17.09 4.14 5.97
CA LYS A 36 -16.69 3.06 6.90
C LYS A 36 -16.43 1.72 6.21
N GLN A 37 -15.94 1.77 4.97
CA GLN A 37 -15.64 0.60 4.16
C GLN A 37 -14.14 0.36 3.97
N LEU A 38 -13.30 1.17 4.61
CA LEU A 38 -11.86 1.02 4.58
C LEU A 38 -11.41 0.22 5.80
N TYR A 39 -10.69 -0.87 5.55
CA TYR A 39 -10.17 -1.76 6.58
C TYR A 39 -8.66 -1.87 6.45
N SER A 40 -7.99 -2.24 7.54
CA SER A 40 -6.54 -2.47 7.57
C SER A 40 -6.25 -3.86 8.11
N MET A 41 -5.35 -4.57 7.45
CA MET A 41 -4.84 -5.87 7.90
C MET A 41 -3.37 -5.70 8.25
N ILE A 42 -2.94 -6.25 9.40
CA ILE A 42 -1.52 -6.35 9.73
C ILE A 42 -0.98 -7.57 8.98
N LEU A 43 -0.09 -7.34 8.02
CA LEU A 43 0.64 -8.42 7.37
C LEU A 43 1.79 -8.87 8.30
N PRO A 44 1.89 -10.16 8.64
CA PRO A 44 3.02 -10.67 9.42
C PRO A 44 4.30 -10.69 8.57
N GLY A 45 5.45 -10.66 9.24
CA GLY A 45 6.76 -10.57 8.60
C GLY A 45 7.26 -9.14 8.48
N PHE A 46 8.19 -8.91 7.56
CA PHE A 46 8.79 -7.60 7.32
C PHE A 46 8.30 -7.01 6.01
N TRP A 47 8.40 -5.69 5.91
CA TRP A 47 8.14 -4.93 4.68
C TRP A 47 9.13 -3.78 4.62
N MET A 48 9.60 -3.46 3.42
CA MET A 48 10.48 -2.32 3.18
C MET A 48 10.19 -1.74 1.80
N ASP A 49 10.10 -0.42 1.72
CA ASP A 49 10.08 0.31 0.45
C ASP A 49 11.48 0.34 -0.17
N ILE A 50 11.58 0.11 -1.48
CA ILE A 50 12.85 0.09 -2.21
C ILE A 50 12.76 1.12 -3.34
N GLY A 51 13.31 2.31 -3.12
CA GLY A 51 13.26 3.41 -4.09
C GLY A 51 14.58 3.67 -4.83
N GLN A 52 15.71 3.24 -4.27
CA GLN A 52 17.06 3.49 -4.80
C GLN A 52 17.99 2.30 -4.52
N PRO A 53 19.13 2.17 -5.23
CA PRO A 53 19.98 0.98 -5.14
C PRO A 53 20.44 0.61 -3.73
N LYS A 54 20.71 1.58 -2.84
CA LYS A 54 21.11 1.31 -1.45
C LYS A 54 19.98 0.69 -0.61
N ASP A 55 18.72 0.99 -0.94
CA ASP A 55 17.57 0.44 -0.24
C ASP A 55 17.44 -1.05 -0.54
N TYR A 56 17.80 -1.47 -1.76
CA TYR A 56 17.80 -2.88 -2.15
C TYR A 56 18.78 -3.72 -1.30
N ILE A 57 20.00 -3.22 -1.06
CA ILE A 57 20.98 -3.91 -0.20
C ILE A 57 20.46 -4.04 1.23
N SER A 58 19.77 -3.02 1.73
CA SER A 58 19.16 -3.03 3.05
C SER A 58 17.99 -4.02 3.12
N GLY A 59 17.12 -4.02 2.11
CA GLY A 59 16.00 -4.95 2.00
C GLY A 59 16.45 -6.41 1.86
N LEU A 60 17.55 -6.67 1.15
CA LEU A 60 18.13 -8.00 1.04
C LEU A 60 18.59 -8.54 2.40
N ARG A 61 19.21 -7.69 3.25
CA ARG A 61 19.58 -8.09 4.62
C ARG A 61 18.35 -8.46 5.44
N LEU A 62 17.30 -7.63 5.41
CA LEU A 62 16.04 -7.93 6.10
C LEU A 62 15.43 -9.26 5.65
N TYR A 63 15.50 -9.56 4.35
CA TYR A 63 15.06 -10.85 3.82
C TYR A 63 15.89 -12.01 4.36
N LEU A 64 17.22 -11.91 4.32
CA LEU A 64 18.11 -12.96 4.82
C LEU A 64 17.92 -13.20 6.33
N ASP A 65 17.67 -12.15 7.11
CA ASP A 65 17.39 -12.24 8.55
C ASP A 65 16.02 -12.90 8.85
N SER A 66 15.14 -13.00 7.85
CA SER A 66 13.79 -13.57 7.99
C SER A 66 13.68 -15.05 7.62
N LEU A 67 14.73 -15.62 7.00
CA LEU A 67 14.84 -17.03 6.62
C LEU A 67 15.24 -17.90 7.82
#